data_AF-A0A383VHG6-F1
#
_entry.id   AF-A0A383VHG6-F1
#
_cell.length_a   1.000
_cell.length_b   1.000
_cell.length_c   1.000
_cell.angle_alpha   90.00
_cell.angle_beta   90.00
_cell.angle_gamma   90.00
#
_symmetry.space_group_name_H-M   'P 1'
#
loop_
_entity.id
_entity.type
_entity.pdbx_description
1 polymer ?
#
loop_
_entity_poly.entity_id
_entity_poly.type
_entity_poly.pdbx_seq_one_letter_code
_entity_poly.pdbx_strand_id
1 'polypeptide(L)'
;MEPQKLLFEDPKAKTQEYLEQHKLAELMEGLLAELMYNKPANPKQYIVMQLEKVKVAGTKPLLNKQDLDTMFGMFDVTNRGAVTEQQARNALKTVLGSRAPTAAAAADAPPDTVPLGRDDFVQLMDSALVAATPLCRGSADDASS
;
A
#
# COMPACT_ATOMS: atom_id res chain seq x y z
N MET A 1 -23.88 40.90 -11.91
CA MET A 1 -23.66 39.76 -12.82
C MET A 1 -22.25 39.27 -12.54
N GLU A 2 -22.11 38.33 -11.61
CA GLU A 2 -20.78 37.80 -11.27
C GLU A 2 -20.33 36.85 -12.40
N PRO A 3 -19.09 36.98 -12.91
CA PRO A 3 -18.58 36.07 -13.91
C PRO A 3 -18.29 34.72 -13.25
N GLN A 4 -18.98 33.68 -13.74
CA GLN A 4 -18.73 32.29 -13.37
C GLN A 4 -17.27 31.92 -13.67
N LYS A 5 -16.55 31.57 -12.62
CA LYS A 5 -15.18 31.04 -12.67
C LYS A 5 -15.24 29.65 -13.30
N LEU A 6 -15.10 29.57 -14.61
CA LEU A 6 -14.92 28.32 -15.33
C LEU A 6 -13.64 27.66 -14.84
N LEU A 7 -13.79 26.64 -13.99
CA LEU A 7 -12.78 25.68 -13.58
C LEU A 7 -12.39 24.82 -14.78
N PHE A 8 -11.69 25.41 -15.77
CA PHE A 8 -10.97 24.63 -16.76
C PHE A 8 -9.64 24.23 -16.11
N GLU A 9 -9.63 23.07 -15.46
CA GLU A 9 -8.38 22.42 -15.10
C GLU A 9 -7.59 22.13 -16.39
N ASP A 10 -6.33 22.56 -16.41
CA ASP A 10 -5.46 22.35 -17.57
C ASP A 10 -5.31 20.84 -17.80
N PRO A 11 -5.67 20.30 -18.99
CA PRO A 11 -5.52 18.88 -19.29
C PRO A 11 -4.10 18.37 -19.09
N LYS A 12 -3.07 19.23 -19.20
CA LYS A 12 -1.69 18.88 -18.87
C LYS A 12 -1.49 18.61 -17.39
N ALA A 13 -2.07 19.44 -16.52
CA ALA A 13 -1.97 19.27 -15.06
C ALA A 13 -2.62 17.95 -14.63
N LYS A 14 -3.81 17.65 -15.15
CA LYS A 14 -4.50 16.37 -14.90
C LYS A 14 -3.71 15.15 -15.39
N THR A 15 -3.08 15.25 -16.56
CA THR A 15 -2.24 14.17 -17.09
C THR A 15 -1.02 13.94 -16.20
N GLN A 16 -0.35 15.02 -15.78
CA GLN A 16 0.83 14.93 -14.95
C GLN A 16 0.50 14.34 -13.57
N GLU A 17 -0.60 14.78 -12.97
CA GLU A 17 -1.09 14.20 -11.72
C GLU A 17 -1.34 12.69 -11.85
N TYR A 18 -2.00 12.25 -12.92
CA TYR A 18 -2.22 10.82 -13.15
C TYR A 18 -0.90 10.04 -13.29
N LEU A 19 0.08 10.58 -14.02
CA LEU A 19 1.40 9.94 -14.18
C LEU A 19 2.13 9.79 -12.84
N GLU A 20 2.07 10.82 -12.00
CA GLU A 20 2.71 10.86 -10.68
C GLU A 20 1.99 9.95 -9.67
N GLN A 21 0.66 10.05 -9.57
CA GLN A 21 -0.17 9.24 -8.66
C GLN A 21 0.02 7.74 -8.90
N HIS A 22 0.09 7.34 -10.17
CA HIS A 22 0.25 5.94 -10.54
C HIS A 22 1.71 5.53 -10.79
N LYS A 23 2.68 6.42 -10.56
CA LYS A 23 4.12 6.14 -10.69
C LYS A 23 4.47 5.49 -12.04
N LEU A 24 3.85 5.97 -13.13
CA LEU A 24 4.02 5.34 -14.45
C LEU A 24 5.47 5.37 -14.93
N ALA A 25 6.23 6.42 -14.58
CA ALA A 25 7.65 6.52 -14.90
C ALA A 25 8.46 5.36 -14.28
N GLU A 26 8.29 5.12 -12.98
CA GLU A 26 8.96 4.02 -12.25
C GLU A 26 8.60 2.64 -12.83
N LEU A 27 7.32 2.44 -13.21
CA LEU A 27 6.87 1.20 -13.86
C LEU A 27 7.55 0.99 -15.21
N MET A 28 7.60 2.03 -16.04
CA MET A 28 8.21 1.95 -17.37
C MET A 28 9.72 1.72 -17.29
N GLU A 29 10.41 2.39 -16.37
CA GLU A 29 11.84 2.16 -16.11
C GLU A 29 12.13 0.71 -15.71
N GLY A 30 11.31 0.12 -14.82
CA GLY A 30 11.43 -1.28 -14.43
C GLY A 30 11.25 -2.26 -15.60
N LEU A 31 10.21 -2.04 -16.41
CA LEU A 31 9.96 -2.86 -17.61
C LEU A 31 11.10 -2.76 -18.63
N LEU A 32 11.64 -1.56 -18.84
CA LEU A 32 12.77 -1.35 -19.74
C LEU A 32 14.03 -2.07 -19.23
N ALA A 33 14.32 -2.00 -17.92
CA ALA A 33 15.44 -2.72 -17.32
C ALA A 33 15.31 -4.23 -17.53
N GLU A 34 14.11 -4.80 -17.33
CA GLU A 34 13.86 -6.22 -17.58
C GLU A 34 14.02 -6.62 -19.04
N LEU A 35 13.57 -5.77 -19.99
CA LEU A 35 13.76 -6.02 -21.42
C LEU A 35 15.23 -5.99 -21.81
N MET A 36 15.99 -5.02 -21.30
CA MET A 36 17.42 -4.88 -21.57
C MET A 36 18.24 -6.04 -21.00
N TYR A 37 17.82 -6.55 -19.83
CA TYR A 37 18.46 -7.68 -19.18
C TYR A 37 18.12 -9.02 -19.86
N ASN A 38 16.83 -9.32 -20.03
CA ASN A 38 16.38 -10.63 -20.51
C ASN A 38 16.41 -10.78 -22.03
N LYS A 39 16.41 -9.66 -22.78
CA LYS A 39 16.41 -9.61 -24.26
C LYS A 39 15.50 -10.69 -24.89
N PRO A 40 14.21 -10.73 -24.52
CA PRO A 40 13.31 -11.77 -24.97
C PRO A 40 13.10 -11.68 -26.49
N ALA A 41 12.90 -12.83 -27.14
CA ALA A 41 12.64 -12.90 -28.58
C ALA A 41 11.37 -12.11 -29.00
N ASN A 42 10.36 -12.06 -28.14
CA ASN A 42 9.10 -11.32 -28.35
C ASN A 42 8.87 -10.30 -27.22
N PRO A 43 9.39 -9.06 -27.35
CA PRO A 43 9.33 -8.06 -26.28
C PRO A 43 7.89 -7.67 -25.91
N LYS A 44 6.98 -7.58 -26.90
CA LYS A 44 5.57 -7.23 -26.64
C LYS A 44 4.88 -8.25 -25.74
N GLN A 45 5.01 -9.54 -26.04
CA GLN A 45 4.42 -10.61 -25.22
C GLN A 45 5.04 -10.64 -23.82
N TYR A 46 6.35 -10.41 -23.71
CA TYR A 46 7.04 -10.36 -22.43
C TYR A 46 6.51 -9.23 -21.53
N ILE A 47 6.33 -8.02 -22.09
CA ILE A 47 5.75 -6.88 -21.36
C ILE A 47 4.34 -7.18 -20.87
N VAL A 48 3.48 -7.76 -21.74
CA VAL A 48 2.10 -8.11 -21.35
C VAL A 48 2.10 -9.08 -20.18
N MET A 49 2.88 -10.16 -20.27
CA MET A 49 3.02 -11.13 -19.18
C MET A 49 3.52 -10.47 -17.89
N GLN A 50 4.49 -9.55 -17.98
CA GLN A 50 5.02 -8.89 -16.80
C GLN A 50 4.00 -7.93 -16.15
N LEU A 51 3.25 -7.18 -16.97
CA LEU A 51 2.15 -6.34 -16.50
C LEU A 51 1.04 -7.16 -15.83
N GLU A 52 0.71 -8.34 -16.35
CA GLU A 52 -0.24 -9.26 -15.71
C GLU A 52 0.25 -9.72 -14.34
N LYS A 53 1.54 -10.05 -14.21
CA LYS A 53 2.13 -10.39 -12.90
C LYS A 53 2.08 -9.23 -11.93
N VAL A 54 2.44 -8.02 -12.37
CA VAL A 54 2.41 -6.80 -11.53
C VAL A 54 0.97 -6.48 -11.10
N LYS A 55 0.00 -6.64 -12.00
CA LYS A 55 -1.42 -6.48 -11.69
C LYS A 55 -1.87 -7.43 -10.58
N VAL A 56 -1.48 -8.69 -10.65
CA VAL A 56 -1.80 -9.70 -9.61
C VAL A 56 -1.02 -9.44 -8.32
N ALA A 57 0.27 -9.12 -8.41
CA ALA A 57 1.12 -8.86 -7.25
C ALA A 57 0.64 -7.62 -6.48
N GLY A 58 0.23 -6.56 -7.17
CA GLY A 58 -0.31 -5.37 -6.53
C GLY A 58 -1.70 -5.55 -5.88
N THR A 59 -2.35 -6.71 -6.04
CA THR A 59 -3.57 -7.07 -5.27
C THR A 59 -3.27 -7.79 -3.95
N LYS A 60 -2.01 -8.16 -3.72
CA LYS A 60 -1.60 -8.87 -2.51
C LYS A 60 -0.64 -7.99 -1.71
N PRO A 61 -0.80 -7.94 -0.37
CA PRO A 61 0.17 -7.27 0.46
C PRO A 61 1.54 -7.97 0.33
N LEU A 62 2.61 -7.18 0.42
CA LEU A 62 3.99 -7.66 0.34
C LEU A 62 4.33 -8.67 1.45
N LEU A 63 3.70 -8.51 2.61
CA LEU A 63 3.85 -9.39 3.77
C LEU A 63 2.68 -10.36 3.84
N ASN A 64 2.99 -11.62 4.10
CA ASN A 64 2.00 -12.66 4.37
C ASN A 64 1.82 -12.89 5.88
N LYS A 65 0.88 -13.75 6.27
CA LYS A 65 0.59 -14.04 7.69
C LYS A 65 1.78 -14.60 8.46
N GLN A 66 2.64 -15.41 7.82
CA GLN A 66 3.84 -15.95 8.44
C GLN A 66 4.89 -14.87 8.71
N ASP A 67 4.98 -13.86 7.83
CA ASP A 67 5.84 -12.70 8.05
C ASP A 67 5.33 -11.87 9.24
N LEU A 68 4.01 -11.68 9.35
CA LEU A 68 3.38 -10.99 10.48
C LEU A 68 3.57 -11.74 11.81
N ASP A 69 3.46 -13.06 11.79
CA ASP A 69 3.76 -13.92 12.93
C ASP A 69 5.21 -13.74 13.42
N THR A 70 6.15 -13.66 12.47
CA THR A 70 7.56 -13.45 12.79
C THR A 70 7.79 -12.04 13.36
N MET A 71 7.10 -11.03 12.80
CA MET A 71 7.13 -9.66 13.27
C MET A 71 6.57 -9.52 14.69
N PHE A 72 5.51 -10.25 15.04
CA PHE A 72 4.97 -10.24 16.40
C PHE A 72 6.06 -10.55 17.44
N GLY A 73 6.91 -11.54 17.18
CA GLY A 73 8.05 -11.87 18.04
C GLY A 73 9.10 -10.76 18.15
N MET A 74 9.24 -9.90 17.13
CA MET A 74 10.13 -8.75 17.20
C MET A 74 9.56 -7.59 18.02
N PHE A 75 8.22 -7.46 18.06
CA PHE A 75 7.53 -6.40 18.80
C PHE A 75 7.17 -6.78 20.25
N ASP A 76 7.01 -8.08 20.56
CA ASP A 76 6.92 -8.58 21.93
C ASP A 76 8.31 -8.73 22.58
N VAL A 77 9.01 -7.61 22.74
CA VAL A 77 10.34 -7.56 23.40
C VAL A 77 10.28 -8.10 24.84
N THR A 78 9.10 -8.06 25.46
CA THR A 78 8.88 -8.52 26.84
C THR A 78 8.60 -10.03 26.97
N ASN A 79 8.45 -10.77 25.86
CA ASN A 79 8.02 -12.18 25.84
C ASN A 79 6.77 -12.44 26.69
N ARG A 80 5.85 -11.47 26.73
CA ARG A 80 4.62 -11.58 27.53
C ARG A 80 3.50 -12.28 26.75
N GLY A 81 3.72 -12.60 25.47
CA GLY A 81 2.73 -13.17 24.57
C GLY A 81 1.67 -12.16 24.14
N ALA A 82 1.88 -10.87 24.40
CA ALA A 82 0.93 -9.81 24.09
C ALA A 82 1.64 -8.51 23.72
N VAL A 83 1.08 -7.82 22.74
CA VAL A 83 1.58 -6.53 22.24
C VAL A 83 0.47 -5.50 22.42
N THR A 84 0.80 -4.28 22.82
CA THR A 84 -0.21 -3.23 22.96
C THR A 84 -0.62 -2.69 21.59
N GLU A 85 -1.82 -2.12 21.50
CA GLU A 85 -2.30 -1.54 20.24
C GLU A 85 -1.38 -0.42 19.74
N GLN A 86 -0.75 0.32 20.65
CA GLN A 86 0.24 1.34 20.32
C GLN A 86 1.51 0.73 19.69
N GLN A 87 1.99 -0.39 20.23
CA GLN A 87 3.12 -1.12 19.65
C GLN A 87 2.76 -1.68 18.27
N ALA A 88 1.55 -2.21 18.09
CA ALA A 88 1.08 -2.67 16.79
C ALA A 88 0.98 -1.54 15.75
N ARG A 89 0.47 -0.36 16.14
CA ARG A 89 0.45 0.82 15.25
C ARG A 89 1.85 1.32 14.91
N ASN A 90 2.78 1.28 15.86
CA ASN A 90 4.17 1.64 15.60
C ASN A 90 4.84 0.64 14.65
N ALA A 91 4.54 -0.65 14.80
CA ALA A 91 4.96 -1.68 13.85
C ALA A 91 4.46 -1.38 12.43
N LEU A 92 3.17 -1.02 12.26
CA LEU A 92 2.64 -0.62 10.95
C LEU A 92 3.37 0.59 10.37
N LYS A 93 3.69 1.59 11.19
CA LYS A 93 4.46 2.76 10.75
C LYS A 93 5.88 2.40 10.32
N THR A 94 6.55 1.51 11.05
CA THR A 94 7.88 1.03 10.67
C THR A 94 7.86 0.24 9.36
N VAL A 95 6.81 -0.56 9.15
CA VAL A 95 6.68 -1.46 8.00
C VAL A 95 6.19 -0.74 6.74
N LEU A 96 5.18 0.13 6.87
CA LEU A 96 4.54 0.82 5.74
C LEU A 96 5.09 2.23 5.51
N GLY A 97 5.87 2.80 6.44
CA GLY A 97 6.41 4.14 6.32
C GLY A 97 5.32 5.20 6.10
N SER A 98 5.47 6.01 5.04
CA SER A 98 4.51 7.05 4.64
C SER A 98 3.19 6.52 4.07
N ARG A 99 3.09 5.21 3.80
CA ARG A 99 1.87 4.52 3.36
C ARG A 99 1.08 3.89 4.50
N ALA A 100 1.59 3.96 5.73
CA ALA A 100 0.82 3.51 6.88
C ALA A 100 -0.49 4.31 6.91
N PRO A 101 -1.66 3.66 7.02
CA PRO A 101 -2.89 4.39 7.23
C PRO A 101 -2.70 5.24 8.49
N THR A 102 -2.60 6.55 8.30
CA THR A 102 -2.67 7.50 9.39
C THR A 102 -4.13 7.52 9.82
N ALA A 103 -4.54 6.49 10.55
CA ALA A 103 -5.64 6.66 11.48
C ALA A 103 -5.17 7.78 12.42
N ALA A 104 -5.62 9.00 12.09
CA ALA A 104 -5.36 10.19 12.83
C ALA A 104 -5.89 10.03 14.25
N ALA A 105 -5.18 10.65 15.19
CA ALA A 105 -5.48 10.76 16.61
C ALA A 105 -5.23 9.50 17.47
N ALA A 106 -4.05 9.45 18.09
CA ALA A 106 -3.93 9.60 19.54
C ALA A 106 -2.45 9.56 19.93
N ALA A 107 -1.83 10.73 19.96
CA ALA A 107 -0.59 10.96 20.71
C ALA A 107 -0.88 11.12 22.23
N ASP A 108 -2.06 10.71 22.70
CA ASP A 108 -2.56 11.00 24.06
C ASP A 108 -3.48 9.87 24.63
N ALA A 109 -3.35 8.63 24.16
CA ALA A 109 -4.05 7.51 24.81
C ALA A 109 -3.22 7.01 26.01
N PRO A 110 -3.81 6.86 27.22
CA PRO A 110 -3.11 6.35 28.39
C PRO A 110 -2.54 4.94 28.15
N PRO A 111 -1.44 4.56 28.84
CA PRO A 111 -0.62 3.38 28.52
C PRO A 111 -1.29 2.00 28.70
N ASP A 112 -2.56 1.94 29.10
CA ASP A 112 -3.25 0.69 29.48
C ASP A 112 -4.44 0.37 28.58
N THR A 113 -4.22 0.25 27.26
CA THR A 113 -5.28 -0.17 26.32
C THR A 113 -4.98 -1.55 25.75
N VAL A 114 -5.66 -2.53 26.37
CA VAL A 114 -5.90 -3.93 25.97
C VAL A 114 -4.69 -4.68 25.38
N PRO A 115 -4.12 -5.68 26.08
CA PRO A 115 -3.11 -6.56 25.48
C PRO A 115 -3.73 -7.29 24.29
N LEU A 116 -3.21 -7.05 23.08
CA LEU A 116 -3.57 -7.85 21.91
C LEU A 116 -2.76 -9.14 21.94
N GLY A 117 -3.47 -10.26 21.87
CA GLY A 117 -2.87 -11.55 21.62
C GLY A 117 -2.28 -11.61 20.22
N ARG A 118 -1.51 -12.67 19.98
CA ARG A 118 -0.88 -12.94 18.68
C ARG A 118 -1.88 -12.92 17.52
N ASP A 119 -3.01 -13.60 17.68
CA ASP A 119 -4.00 -13.73 16.59
C ASP A 119 -4.66 -12.38 16.25
N ASP A 120 -4.97 -11.58 17.27
CA ASP A 120 -5.57 -10.26 17.09
C ASP A 120 -4.60 -9.29 16.42
N PHE A 121 -3.31 -9.36 16.77
CA PHE A 121 -2.26 -8.59 16.11
C PHE A 121 -2.15 -8.94 14.63
N VAL A 122 -2.11 -10.23 14.29
CA VAL A 122 -1.99 -10.68 12.89
C VAL A 122 -3.22 -10.25 12.10
N GLN A 123 -4.43 -10.34 12.65
CA GLN A 123 -5.64 -9.85 11.98
C GLN A 123 -5.61 -8.32 11.75
N LEU A 124 -5.23 -7.55 12.77
CA LEU A 124 -5.13 -6.09 12.67
C LEU A 124 -4.11 -5.69 11.58
N MET A 125 -2.94 -6.32 11.58
CA MET A 125 -1.90 -6.12 10.59
C MET A 125 -2.34 -6.49 9.17
N ASP A 126 -2.92 -7.67 8.99
CA ASP A 126 -3.39 -8.17 7.70
C ASP A 126 -4.43 -7.23 7.09
N SER A 127 -5.40 -6.79 7.90
CA SER A 127 -6.41 -5.81 7.46
C SER A 127 -5.82 -4.46 7.06
N ALA A 128 -4.83 -3.95 7.82
CA ALA A 128 -4.16 -2.69 7.52
C ALA A 128 -3.28 -2.79 6.25
N LEU A 129 -2.61 -3.92 6.02
CA LEU A 129 -1.83 -4.16 4.82
C LEU A 129 -2.72 -4.22 3.58
N VAL A 130 -3.87 -4.89 3.65
CA VAL A 130 -4.85 -4.92 2.56
C VAL A 130 -5.39 -3.51 2.27
N ALA A 131 -5.70 -2.72 3.30
CA ALA A 131 -6.17 -1.35 3.13
C ALA A 131 -5.09 -0.40 2.54
N ALA A 132 -3.82 -0.63 2.85
CA ALA A 132 -2.68 0.14 2.32
C ALA A 132 -2.28 -0.29 0.89
N THR A 133 -2.86 -1.38 0.36
CA THR A 133 -2.54 -1.90 -0.97
C THR A 133 -3.34 -1.13 -2.03
N PRO A 134 -2.70 -0.30 -2.87
CA PRO A 134 -3.39 0.69 -3.71
C PRO A 134 -4.31 0.10 -4.77
N LEU A 135 -4.03 -1.12 -5.27
CA LEU A 135 -4.90 -1.75 -6.29
C LEU A 135 -6.16 -2.41 -5.71
N CYS A 136 -6.27 -2.55 -4.39
CA CYS A 136 -7.50 -3.05 -3.76
C CYS A 136 -8.58 -1.97 -3.61
N ARG A 137 -8.21 -0.69 -3.72
CA ARG A 137 -9.11 0.45 -3.46
C ARG A 137 -9.87 0.95 -4.71
N GLY A 138 -9.51 0.50 -5.92
CA GLY A 138 -10.07 1.01 -7.17
C GLY A 138 -10.85 -0.05 -7.95
N SER A 139 -12.15 -0.19 -7.66
CA SER A 139 -13.12 -0.71 -8.64
C SER A 139 -14.58 -0.28 -8.39
N ALA A 140 -14.86 0.52 -7.36
CA ALA A 140 -16.24 0.91 -7.02
C ALA A 140 -16.69 2.27 -7.58
N ASP A 141 -15.77 3.20 -7.89
CA ASP A 141 -16.15 4.59 -8.20
C ASP A 141 -16.21 4.94 -9.70
N ASP A 142 -15.74 4.08 -10.62
CA ASP A 142 -15.71 4.37 -12.07
C ASP A 142 -16.88 3.75 -12.87
N ALA A 143 -18.02 3.44 -12.22
CA ALA A 143 -19.20 2.88 -12.87
C ALA A 143 -20.41 3.83 -12.95
N SER A 144 -20.23 5.13 -12.74
CA SER A 144 -21.33 6.09 -12.85
C SER A 144 -20.90 7.44 -13.41
N SER A 145 -20.80 7.54 -14.74
CA SER A 145 -21.20 8.72 -15.54
C SER A 145 -21.27 8.37 -17.02
#